data_AF-A0A1B7LHE7-F1
#
_entry.id   AF-A0A1B7LHE7-F1
#
_cell.length_a   1.000
_cell.length_b   1.000
_cell.length_c   1.000
_cell.angle_alpha   90.00
_cell.angle_beta   90.00
_cell.angle_gamma   90.00
#
_symmetry.space_group_name_H-M   'P 1'
#
loop_
_entity.id
_entity.type
_entity.pdbx_description
1 polymer ?
#
loop_
_entity_poly.entity_id
_entity_poly.type
_entity_poly.pdbx_seq_one_letter_code
_entity_poly.pdbx_strand_id
1 'polypeptide(L)'
;MQKLGETARGLGERAKDLGGKAKDVTKRSGELLEVARLKFDLNKLEKEMDNNLQALGELVFRRDKGEEDLDGEIDRLLQGTRKLDGEVKSLNEQIKKLQPKPLVCPQCKLELPAGGRFCSYCGKLVTEEKEEHNA
;
A
#
# COMPACT_ATOMS: atom_id res chain seq x y z
N MET A 1 -6.17 46.35 -30.36
CA MET A 1 -4.94 45.72 -29.83
C MET A 1 -5.13 44.99 -28.48
N GLN A 2 -6.27 45.09 -27.77
CA GLN A 2 -6.43 44.48 -26.44
C GLN A 2 -6.68 42.95 -26.43
N LYS A 3 -7.26 42.36 -27.50
CA LYS A 3 -7.63 40.93 -27.53
C LYS A 3 -6.45 39.94 -27.69
N LEU A 4 -5.23 40.40 -27.97
CA LEU A 4 -4.05 39.52 -28.15
C LEU A 4 -3.35 39.19 -26.81
N GLY A 5 -3.49 40.04 -25.79
CA GLY A 5 -2.84 39.84 -24.49
C GLY A 5 -3.57 38.85 -23.58
N GLU A 6 -4.89 38.77 -23.67
CA GLU A 6 -5.73 37.86 -22.87
C GLU A 6 -5.56 36.40 -23.32
N THR A 7 -5.47 36.16 -24.63
CA THR A 7 -5.24 34.83 -25.21
C THR A 7 -3.86 34.27 -24.86
N ALA A 8 -2.84 35.12 -24.76
CA ALA A 8 -1.48 34.72 -24.37
C ALA A 8 -1.38 34.34 -22.87
N ARG A 9 -2.09 35.06 -21.98
CA ARG A 9 -2.18 34.71 -20.55
C ARG A 9 -2.90 33.38 -20.33
N GLY A 10 -4.03 33.16 -21.00
CA GLY A 10 -4.77 31.90 -20.90
C GLY A 10 -4.00 30.68 -21.45
N LEU A 11 -3.14 30.88 -22.46
CA LEU A 11 -2.28 29.80 -22.98
C LEU A 11 -1.17 29.43 -21.99
N GLY A 12 -0.58 30.42 -21.32
CA GLY A 12 0.48 30.23 -20.32
C GLY A 12 0.00 29.54 -19.04
N GLU A 13 -1.22 29.84 -18.59
CA GLU A 13 -1.85 29.15 -17.45
C GLU A 13 -2.21 27.71 -17.80
N ARG A 14 -2.79 27.47 -18.98
CA ARG A 14 -3.07 26.10 -19.47
C ARG A 14 -1.81 25.26 -19.64
N ALA A 15 -0.69 25.83 -20.08
CA ALA A 15 0.58 25.11 -20.19
C ALA A 15 1.15 24.70 -18.83
N LYS A 16 0.98 25.54 -17.79
CA LYS A 16 1.36 25.20 -16.41
C LYS A 16 0.48 24.09 -15.83
N ASP A 17 -0.82 24.15 -16.05
CA ASP A 17 -1.78 23.13 -15.60
C ASP A 17 -1.59 21.79 -16.31
N LEU A 18 -1.35 21.80 -17.62
CA LEU A 18 -1.03 20.59 -18.39
C LEU A 18 0.33 20.00 -17.96
N GLY A 19 1.32 20.85 -17.70
CA GLY A 19 2.64 20.42 -17.21
C GLY A 19 2.60 19.83 -15.80
N GLY A 20 1.71 20.32 -14.93
CA GLY A 20 1.46 19.75 -13.60
C GLY A 20 0.79 18.37 -13.69
N LYS A 21 -0.29 18.27 -14.48
CA LYS A 21 -1.04 17.01 -14.68
C LYS A 21 -0.18 15.90 -15.30
N ALA A 22 0.71 16.23 -16.24
CA ALA A 22 1.64 15.25 -16.81
C ALA A 22 2.62 14.68 -15.77
N LYS A 23 3.15 15.53 -14.88
CA LYS A 23 4.07 15.10 -13.80
C LYS A 23 3.37 14.20 -12.79
N ASP A 24 2.12 14.50 -12.44
CA ASP A 24 1.34 13.71 -11.48
C ASP A 24 1.00 12.31 -12.04
N VAL A 25 0.72 12.20 -13.34
CA VAL A 25 0.45 10.90 -14.01
C VAL A 25 1.69 10.01 -14.04
N THR A 26 2.87 10.57 -14.34
CA THR A 26 4.13 9.81 -14.30
C THR A 26 4.47 9.35 -12.87
N LYS A 27 4.29 10.23 -11.87
CA LYS A 27 4.56 9.91 -10.47
C LYS A 27 3.67 8.79 -9.93
N ARG A 28 2.36 8.86 -10.19
CA ARG A 28 1.41 7.80 -9.79
C ARG A 28 1.72 6.46 -10.47
N SER A 29 2.15 6.48 -11.72
CA SER A 29 2.54 5.26 -12.43
C SER A 29 3.76 4.60 -11.78
N GLY A 30 4.73 5.39 -11.30
CA GLY A 30 5.89 4.89 -10.56
C GLY A 30 5.53 4.28 -9.21
N GLU A 31 4.69 4.97 -8.42
CA GLU A 31 4.22 4.50 -7.11
C GLU A 31 3.46 3.16 -7.21
N LEU A 32 2.65 2.97 -8.26
CA LEU A 32 1.94 1.70 -8.49
C LEU A 32 2.90 0.53 -8.78
N LEU A 33 3.93 0.76 -9.60
CA LEU A 33 4.94 -0.26 -9.90
C LEU A 33 5.75 -0.62 -8.66
N GLU A 34 6.10 0.38 -7.85
CA GLU A 34 6.81 0.18 -6.58
C GLU A 34 5.97 -0.65 -5.60
N VAL A 35 4.69 -0.33 -5.43
CA VAL A 35 3.77 -1.13 -4.60
C VAL A 35 3.65 -2.56 -5.11
N ALA A 36 3.56 -2.76 -6.43
CA ALA A 36 3.50 -4.10 -7.01
C ALA A 36 4.76 -4.93 -6.71
N ARG A 37 5.95 -4.31 -6.82
CA ARG A 37 7.22 -4.95 -6.46
C ARG A 37 7.28 -5.29 -4.96
N LEU A 38 6.97 -4.33 -4.09
CA LEU A 38 6.98 -4.56 -2.64
C LEU A 38 6.02 -5.70 -2.25
N LYS A 39 4.85 -5.80 -2.88
CA LYS A 39 3.91 -6.91 -2.68
C LYS A 39 4.44 -8.25 -3.18
N PHE A 40 5.17 -8.25 -4.29
CA PHE A 40 5.83 -9.47 -4.78
C PHE A 40 6.89 -9.97 -3.79
N ASP A 41 7.73 -9.05 -3.30
CA ASP A 41 8.77 -9.36 -2.32
C ASP A 41 8.12 -9.82 -1.00
N LEU A 42 7.05 -9.17 -0.54
CA LEU A 42 6.26 -9.57 0.62
C LEU A 42 5.76 -11.02 0.50
N ASN A 43 5.08 -11.34 -0.60
CA ASN A 43 4.56 -12.69 -0.84
C ASN A 43 5.67 -13.75 -0.86
N LYS A 44 6.88 -13.38 -1.32
CA LYS A 44 8.03 -14.29 -1.33
C LYS A 44 8.50 -14.57 0.10
N LEU A 45 8.65 -13.52 0.93
CA LEU A 45 9.07 -13.67 2.32
C LEU A 45 8.03 -14.40 3.17
N GLU A 46 6.74 -14.15 2.94
CA GLU A 46 5.66 -14.88 3.62
C GLU A 46 5.70 -16.38 3.31
N LYS A 47 5.93 -16.76 2.04
CA LYS A 47 6.12 -18.18 1.68
C LYS A 47 7.35 -18.81 2.32
N GLU A 48 8.46 -18.06 2.41
CA GLU A 48 9.66 -18.54 3.07
C GLU A 48 9.42 -18.74 4.58
N MET A 49 8.67 -17.83 5.20
CA MET A 49 8.26 -17.93 6.59
C MET A 49 7.35 -19.14 6.84
N ASP A 50 6.37 -19.38 5.97
CA ASP A 50 5.49 -20.56 6.04
C ASP A 50 6.30 -21.87 5.95
N ASN A 51 7.26 -21.95 5.03
CA ASN A 51 8.15 -23.10 4.92
C ASN A 51 8.98 -23.32 6.19
N ASN A 52 9.52 -22.25 6.78
CA ASN A 52 10.27 -22.35 8.04
C ASN A 52 9.38 -22.81 9.19
N LEU A 53 8.15 -22.30 9.29
CA LEU A 53 7.19 -22.72 10.32
C LEU A 53 6.81 -24.19 10.16
N GLN A 54 6.65 -24.67 8.92
CA GLN A 54 6.40 -26.09 8.64
C GLN A 54 7.59 -26.96 9.07
N ALA A 55 8.81 -26.58 8.70
CA ALA A 55 10.03 -27.29 9.11
C ALA A 55 10.23 -27.29 10.63
N LEU A 56 9.96 -26.16 11.29
CA LEU A 56 9.97 -26.06 12.75
C LEU A 56 8.97 -27.01 13.41
N GLY A 57 7.75 -27.08 12.89
CA GLY A 57 6.73 -28.01 13.37
C GLY A 57 7.19 -29.47 13.28
N GLU A 58 7.80 -29.83 12.16
CA GLU A 58 8.37 -31.17 11.95
C GLU A 58 9.50 -31.47 12.93
N LEU A 59 10.44 -30.55 13.12
CA LEU A 59 11.57 -30.73 14.06
C LEU A 59 11.10 -30.85 15.50
N VAL A 60 10.15 -30.03 15.93
CA VAL A 60 9.58 -30.10 17.28
C VAL A 60 8.87 -31.44 17.50
N PHE A 61 8.14 -31.93 16.49
CA PHE A 61 7.50 -33.25 16.56
C PHE A 61 8.51 -34.41 16.58
N ARG A 62 9.59 -34.32 15.80
CA ARG A 62 10.69 -35.30 15.83
C ARG A 62 11.39 -35.33 17.20
N ARG A 63 11.64 -34.16 17.79
CA ARG A 63 12.19 -34.04 19.15
C ARG A 63 11.26 -34.66 20.20
N ASP A 64 9.95 -34.42 20.10
CA ASP A 64 8.95 -35.03 21.00
C ASP A 64 8.94 -36.57 20.91
N LYS A 65 9.25 -37.13 19.74
CA LYS A 65 9.45 -38.58 19.54
C LYS A 65 10.77 -39.12 20.11
N GLY A 66 11.62 -38.28 20.69
CA GLY A 66 12.89 -38.67 21.28
C GLY A 66 14.09 -38.62 20.31
N GLU A 67 13.96 -37.95 19.17
CA GLU A 67 15.13 -37.64 18.33
C GLU A 67 15.97 -36.53 18.98
N GLU A 68 17.26 -36.80 19.16
CA GLU A 68 18.21 -35.90 19.82
C GLU A 68 18.94 -35.01 18.79
N ASP A 69 19.68 -34.01 19.30
CA ASP A 69 20.54 -33.10 18.48
C ASP A 69 19.80 -32.24 17.45
N LEU A 70 18.50 -31.97 17.67
CA LEU A 70 17.69 -31.13 16.79
C LEU A 70 17.67 -29.64 17.21
N ASP A 71 18.04 -29.33 18.45
CA ASP A 71 17.88 -27.97 19.01
C ASP A 71 18.69 -26.92 18.23
N GLY A 72 19.86 -27.28 17.69
CA GLY A 72 20.66 -26.38 16.85
C GLY A 72 19.98 -26.00 15.54
N GLU A 73 19.25 -26.93 14.92
CA GLU A 73 18.47 -26.66 13.70
C GLU A 73 17.21 -25.85 14.02
N ILE A 74 16.53 -26.19 15.11
CA ILE A 74 15.38 -25.44 15.63
C ILE A 74 15.77 -23.98 15.89
N ASP A 75 16.88 -23.73 16.58
CA ASP A 75 17.34 -22.37 16.87
C ASP A 75 17.68 -21.58 15.62
N ARG A 76 18.31 -22.22 14.62
CA ARG A 76 18.60 -21.58 13.33
C ARG A 76 17.32 -21.15 12.61
N LEU A 77 16.33 -22.05 12.55
CA LEU A 77 15.05 -21.77 11.91
C LEU A 77 14.26 -20.70 12.67
N LEU A 78 14.26 -20.72 14.01
CA LEU A 78 13.64 -19.67 14.81
C LEU A 78 14.28 -18.30 14.54
N GLN A 79 15.61 -18.23 14.50
CA GLN A 79 16.31 -16.98 14.18
C GLN A 79 16.01 -16.49 12.76
N GLY A 80 16.00 -17.39 11.77
CA GLY A 80 15.63 -17.06 10.40
C GLY A 80 14.20 -16.54 10.30
N THR A 81 13.25 -17.24 10.93
CA THR A 81 11.83 -16.86 10.95
C THR A 81 11.60 -15.49 11.60
N ARG A 82 12.30 -15.18 12.70
CA ARG A 82 12.22 -13.84 13.33
C ARG A 82 12.72 -12.72 12.43
N LYS A 83 13.75 -12.97 11.62
CA LYS A 83 14.25 -11.99 10.65
C LYS A 83 13.23 -11.75 9.56
N LEU A 84 12.66 -12.82 8.99
CA LEU A 84 11.61 -12.73 7.97
C LEU A 84 10.39 -11.95 8.49
N ASP A 85 9.93 -12.22 9.72
CA ASP A 85 8.83 -11.46 10.35
C ASP A 85 9.14 -9.96 10.44
N GLY A 86 10.37 -9.58 10.78
CA GLY A 86 10.82 -8.19 10.78
C GLY A 86 10.79 -7.54 9.39
N GLU A 87 11.25 -8.26 8.37
CA GLU A 87 11.25 -7.79 6.98
C GLU A 87 9.82 -7.66 6.42
N VAL A 88 8.95 -8.63 6.68
CA VAL A 88 7.52 -8.60 6.35
C VAL A 88 6.82 -7.38 6.97
N LYS A 89 7.10 -7.09 8.24
CA LYS A 89 6.58 -5.88 8.91
C LYS A 89 7.05 -4.60 8.22
N SER A 90 8.34 -4.50 7.91
CA SER A 90 8.91 -3.35 7.22
C SER A 90 8.30 -3.13 5.83
N LEU A 91 8.16 -4.19 5.03
CA LEU A 91 7.55 -4.09 3.70
C LEU A 91 6.08 -3.68 3.79
N ASN A 92 5.32 -4.22 4.74
CA ASN A 92 3.93 -3.82 4.97
C ASN A 92 3.81 -2.34 5.35
N GLU A 93 4.72 -1.82 6.16
CA GLU A 93 4.75 -0.38 6.49
C GLU A 93 5.08 0.49 5.26
N GLN A 94 6.01 0.05 4.41
CA GLN A 94 6.34 0.75 3.17
C GLN A 94 5.15 0.79 2.20
N ILE A 95 4.46 -0.35 2.01
CA ILE A 95 3.24 -0.43 1.19
C ILE A 95 2.18 0.53 1.72
N LYS A 96 1.95 0.56 3.04
CA LYS A 96 0.98 1.48 3.68
C LYS A 96 1.31 2.96 3.46
N LYS A 97 2.59 3.33 3.35
CA LYS A 97 3.02 4.72 3.08
C LYS A 97 2.75 5.13 1.64
N LEU A 98 2.83 4.20 0.69
CA LEU A 98 2.61 4.45 -0.73
C LEU A 98 1.14 4.36 -1.14
N GLN A 99 0.33 3.62 -0.39
CA GLN A 99 -1.10 3.50 -0.66
C GLN A 99 -1.90 4.68 -0.08
N PRO A 100 -2.92 5.17 -0.80
CA PRO A 100 -3.81 6.20 -0.27
C PRO A 100 -4.57 5.64 0.95
N LYS A 101 -4.70 6.48 1.99
CA LYS A 101 -5.47 6.09 3.18
C LYS A 101 -6.93 5.82 2.79
N PRO A 102 -7.53 4.72 3.27
CA PRO A 102 -8.94 4.45 3.02
C PRO A 102 -9.78 5.56 3.63
N LEU A 103 -10.81 6.00 2.89
CA LEU A 103 -11.78 6.95 3.42
C LEU A 103 -12.62 6.23 4.48
N VAL A 104 -12.72 6.78 5.69
CA VAL A 104 -13.52 6.19 6.77
C VAL A 104 -14.79 6.99 6.95
N CYS A 105 -15.94 6.32 7.04
CA CYS A 105 -17.21 7.01 7.28
C CYS A 105 -17.21 7.69 8.66
N PRO A 106 -17.53 8.99 8.76
CA PRO A 106 -17.54 9.69 10.04
C PRO A 106 -18.64 9.20 10.98
N GLN A 107 -19.70 8.59 10.44
CA GLN A 107 -20.84 8.10 11.21
C GLN A 107 -20.71 6.63 11.60
N CYS A 108 -20.63 5.70 10.64
CA CYS A 108 -20.58 4.27 10.95
C CYS A 108 -19.17 3.71 11.15
N LYS A 109 -18.12 4.53 10.95
CA LYS A 109 -16.70 4.16 11.14
C LYS A 109 -16.19 3.01 10.26
N LEU A 110 -16.93 2.63 9.23
CA LEU A 110 -16.49 1.65 8.23
C LEU A 110 -15.56 2.31 7.20
N GLU A 111 -14.54 1.56 6.77
CA GLU A 111 -13.72 1.90 5.62
C GLU A 111 -14.56 1.85 4.34
N LEU A 112 -14.36 2.84 3.47
CA LEU A 112 -15.13 3.03 2.26
C LEU A 112 -14.26 2.81 1.03
N PRO A 113 -14.84 2.20 -0.04
CA PRO A 113 -14.18 2.16 -1.32
C PRO A 113 -13.94 3.57 -1.86
N ALA A 114 -12.87 3.74 -2.64
CA ALA A 114 -12.49 5.03 -3.18
C ALA A 114 -13.60 5.63 -4.08
N GLY A 115 -13.79 6.95 -4.00
CA GLY A 115 -14.61 7.71 -4.94
C GLY A 115 -16.11 7.82 -4.64
N GLY A 116 -16.61 7.29 -3.52
CA GLY A 116 -18.01 7.45 -3.12
C GLY A 116 -18.28 8.80 -2.44
N ARG A 117 -19.34 9.51 -2.86
CA ARG A 117 -19.85 10.71 -2.16
C ARG A 117 -20.63 10.38 -0.89
N PHE A 118 -21.27 9.22 -0.88
CA PHE A 118 -22.04 8.70 0.25
C PHE A 118 -21.44 7.37 0.72
N CYS A 119 -21.58 7.11 2.02
CA CYS A 119 -21.22 5.84 2.62
C CYS A 119 -22.10 4.72 2.04
N SER A 120 -21.49 3.71 1.43
CA SER A 120 -22.16 2.53 0.88
C SER A 120 -22.87 1.67 1.93
N TYR A 121 -22.60 1.90 3.22
CA TYR A 121 -23.17 1.11 4.32
C TYR A 121 -24.28 1.84 5.09
N CYS A 122 -24.17 3.16 5.28
CA CYS A 122 -25.14 3.93 6.09
C CYS A 122 -25.73 5.15 5.39
N GLY A 123 -25.35 5.42 4.13
CA GLY A 123 -25.87 6.53 3.34
C GLY A 123 -25.38 7.92 3.75
N LYS A 124 -24.56 8.05 4.80
CA LYS A 124 -24.02 9.35 5.23
C LYS A 124 -23.10 9.94 4.16
N LEU A 125 -23.25 11.23 3.87
CA LEU A 125 -22.32 11.97 3.01
C LEU A 125 -20.90 11.93 3.63
N VAL A 126 -19.91 11.59 2.81
CA VAL A 126 -18.52 11.34 3.24
C VAL A 126 -17.52 12.25 2.53
N THR A 127 -17.91 12.87 1.41
CA THR A 127 -17.12 13.91 0.75
C THR A 127 -18.03 15.09 0.38
N GLU A 128 -17.59 16.31 0.71
CA GLU A 128 -18.12 17.54 0.14
C GLU A 128 -17.23 17.88 -1.06
N GLU A 129 -17.76 17.86 -2.28
CA GLU A 129 -17.05 18.48 -3.39
C GLU A 129 -17.15 20.00 -3.21
N LYS A 130 -15.99 20.68 -3.17
CA LYS A 130 -15.94 22.09 -3.55
C LYS A 130 -16.32 22.16 -5.03
N GLU A 131 -17.55 22.57 -5.30
CA GLU A 131 -17.97 23.01 -6.62
C GLU A 131 -17.18 24.28 -6.98
N GLU A 132 -16.14 24.17 -7.80
CA GLU A 132 -15.70 25.32 -8.61
C GLU A 132 -16.65 25.45 -9.80
N HIS A 133 -17.83 25.97 -9.50
CA HIS A 133 -18.71 26.60 -10.47
C HIS A 133 -18.05 27.94 -10.86
N ASN A 134 -17.35 28.00 -11.99
CA ASN A 134 -17.02 29.29 -12.58
C ASN A 134 -18.11 29.66 -13.59
N ALA A 135 -18.99 30.54 -13.12
CA ALA A 135 -19.84 31.40 -13.92
C ALA A 135 -19.01 32.38 -14.78
#